data_AF-A0A8E1UR02-F1
#
_entry.id   AF-A0A8E1UR02-F1
#
_cell.length_a   1.000
_cell.length_b   1.000
_cell.length_c   1.000
_cell.angle_alpha   90.00
_cell.angle_beta   90.00
_cell.angle_gamma   90.00
#
_symmetry.space_group_name_H-M   'P 1'
#
loop_
_entity.id
_entity.type
_entity.pdbx_description
1 polymer ?
#
loop_
_entity_poly.entity_id
_entity_poly.type
_entity_poly.pdbx_seq_one_letter_code
_entity_poly.pdbx_strand_id
1 'polypeptide(L)'
;MNKKTLARLYEWFSSIVLIFFLVVRFAFHNNDTLYTIVYILVVAEGVIGLLTFKKRKPDWRILDITFNVILLLLGGLALVATYIE
;
A
#
# COMPACT_ATOMS: atom_id res chain seq x y z
N MET A 1 -3.63 17.70 -14.35
CA MET A 1 -2.58 16.67 -14.44
C MET A 1 -2.98 15.62 -15.47
N ASN A 2 -2.08 15.19 -16.36
CA ASN A 2 -2.39 14.18 -17.38
C ASN A 2 -2.59 12.79 -16.73
N LYS A 3 -3.55 11.99 -17.21
CA LYS A 3 -3.87 10.64 -16.69
C LYS A 3 -2.67 9.70 -16.70
N LYS A 4 -1.80 9.81 -17.73
CA LYS A 4 -0.56 9.03 -17.82
C LYS A 4 0.43 9.39 -16.71
N THR A 5 0.54 10.67 -16.38
CA THR A 5 1.41 11.16 -15.31
C THR A 5 0.94 10.69 -13.93
N LEU A 6 -0.37 10.71 -13.67
CA LEU A 6 -0.95 10.21 -12.43
C LEU A 6 -0.70 8.70 -12.24
N ALA A 7 -0.93 7.90 -13.27
CA ALA A 7 -0.71 6.46 -13.21
C ALA A 7 0.76 6.12 -12.92
N ARG A 8 1.70 6.85 -13.56
CA ARG A 8 3.14 6.65 -13.33
C ARG A 8 3.54 7.09 -11.93
N LEU A 9 3.00 8.21 -11.44
CA LEU A 9 3.25 8.67 -10.07
C LEU A 9 2.76 7.66 -9.03
N TYR A 10 1.59 7.04 -9.26
CA TYR A 10 1.08 5.98 -8.38
C TYR A 10 1.99 4.75 -8.38
N GLU A 11 2.50 4.33 -9.55
CA GLU A 11 3.44 3.20 -9.63
C GLU A 11 4.75 3.46 -8.88
N TRP A 12 5.28 4.69 -8.97
CA TRP A 12 6.44 5.11 -8.19
C TRP A 12 6.13 5.14 -6.69
N PHE A 13 4.99 5.71 -6.30
CA PHE A 13 4.55 5.75 -4.90
C PHE A 13 4.42 4.34 -4.31
N SER A 14 3.70 3.44 -4.99
CA SER A 14 3.53 2.03 -4.59
C SER A 14 4.88 1.33 -4.41
N SER A 15 5.80 1.51 -5.37
CA SER A 15 7.15 0.93 -5.27
C SER A 15 7.92 1.45 -4.04
N ILE A 16 7.84 2.76 -3.76
CA ILE A 16 8.50 3.37 -2.61
C ILE A 16 7.91 2.84 -1.29
N VAL A 17 6.58 2.74 -1.19
CA VAL A 17 5.92 2.22 0.02
C VAL A 17 6.33 0.78 0.30
N LEU A 18 6.36 -0.08 -0.71
CA LEU A 18 6.79 -1.48 -0.56
C LEU A 18 8.26 -1.60 -0.17
N ILE A 19 9.16 -0.84 -0.80
CA ILE A 19 10.58 -0.83 -0.42
C ILE A 19 10.74 -0.34 1.02
N PHE A 20 10.05 0.74 1.38
CA PHE A 20 10.13 1.30 2.73
C PHE A 20 9.60 0.33 3.78
N PHE A 21 8.50 -0.38 3.49
CA PHE A 21 7.99 -1.47 4.33
C PHE A 21 9.06 -2.54 4.57
N LEU A 22 9.73 -3.00 3.50
CA LEU A 22 10.79 -4.00 3.63
C LEU A 22 11.97 -3.48 4.47
N VAL A 23 12.42 -2.25 4.24
CA VAL A 23 13.51 -1.64 5.02
C VAL A 23 13.15 -1.54 6.49
N VAL A 24 11.96 -1.03 6.84
CA VAL A 24 11.53 -0.93 8.24
C VAL A 24 11.44 -2.31 8.88
N ARG A 25 10.88 -3.29 8.16
CA ARG A 25 10.76 -4.66 8.66
C ARG A 25 12.09 -5.34 8.97
N PHE A 26 13.11 -5.14 8.13
CA PHE A 26 14.41 -5.81 8.29
C PHE A 26 15.42 -5.01 9.13
N ALA A 27 15.42 -3.68 9.03
CA ALA A 27 16.44 -2.85 9.67
C ALA A 27 15.97 -2.18 10.98
N PHE A 28 14.65 -2.06 11.21
CA PHE A 28 14.09 -1.28 12.32
C PHE A 28 13.02 -2.07 13.10
N HIS A 29 13.32 -3.34 13.41
CA HIS A 29 12.32 -4.29 13.93
C HIS A 29 11.70 -3.94 15.30
N ASN A 30 12.28 -2.99 16.06
CA ASN A 30 11.79 -2.53 17.36
C ASN A 30 11.32 -1.06 17.34
N ASN A 31 11.01 -0.49 16.17
CA ASN A 31 10.59 0.90 16.06
C ASN A 31 9.11 1.02 15.68
N ASP A 32 8.25 1.03 16.71
CA ASP A 32 6.79 1.04 16.56
C ASP A 32 6.29 2.29 15.81
N THR A 33 6.95 3.43 15.99
CA THR A 33 6.63 4.66 15.26
C THR A 33 6.85 4.49 13.76
N LEU A 34 7.99 3.91 13.35
CA LEU A 34 8.26 3.63 11.93
C LEU A 34 7.29 2.61 11.36
N TYR A 35 6.97 1.55 12.11
CA TYR A 35 5.97 0.56 11.69
C TYR A 35 4.59 1.19 11.50
N THR A 36 4.16 2.05 12.43
CA THR A 36 2.90 2.79 12.33
C THR A 36 2.84 3.61 11.04
N ILE A 37 3.90 4.39 10.76
CA ILE A 37 3.97 5.21 9.54
C ILE A 37 3.86 4.32 8.30
N VAL A 38 4.61 3.23 8.26
CA VAL A 38 4.60 2.26 7.16
C VAL A 38 3.21 1.66 6.96
N TYR A 39 2.55 1.22 8.02
CA TYR A 39 1.24 0.59 7.91
C TYR A 39 0.18 1.59 7.43
N ILE A 40 0.24 2.85 7.88
CA ILE A 40 -0.62 3.93 7.35
C ILE A 40 -0.38 4.12 5.85
N LEU A 41 0.87 4.11 5.41
CA LEU A 41 1.21 4.24 3.99
C LEU A 41 0.69 3.06 3.16
N VAL A 42 0.79 1.84 3.68
CA VAL A 42 0.26 0.62 3.04
C VAL A 42 -1.27 0.65 2.94
N VAL A 43 -1.96 1.10 4.00
CA VAL A 43 -3.41 1.35 3.98
C VAL A 43 -3.76 2.38 2.92
N ALA A 44 -3.05 3.51 2.89
CA ALA A 44 -3.28 4.57 1.92
C ALA A 44 -3.05 4.09 0.48
N GLU A 45 -2.04 3.26 0.24
CA GLU A 45 -1.80 2.62 -1.06
C GLU A 45 -2.99 1.76 -1.48
N GLY A 46 -3.47 0.88 -0.61
CA GLY A 46 -4.65 0.04 -0.87
C GLY A 46 -5.90 0.87 -1.21
N VAL A 47 -6.17 1.94 -0.46
CA VAL A 47 -7.29 2.86 -0.72
C VAL A 47 -7.13 3.56 -2.07
N ILE A 48 -5.97 4.18 -2.32
CA ILE A 48 -5.72 4.92 -3.56
C ILE A 48 -5.81 3.98 -4.78
N GLY A 49 -5.28 2.77 -4.67
CA GLY A 49 -5.34 1.76 -5.73
C GLY A 49 -6.77 1.32 -6.07
N LEU A 50 -7.62 1.15 -5.05
CA LEU A 50 -9.04 0.82 -5.25
C LEU A 50 -9.82 1.98 -5.87
N LEU A 51 -9.50 3.22 -5.51
CA LEU A 51 -10.14 4.41 -6.10
C LEU A 51 -9.64 4.67 -7.53
N THR A 52 -8.40 4.28 -7.83
CA THR A 52 -7.75 4.49 -9.12
C THR A 52 -7.94 3.27 -10.02
N PHE A 53 -9.18 3.01 -10.44
CA PHE A 53 -9.48 1.92 -11.37
C PHE A 53 -8.74 2.09 -12.71
N LYS A 54 -7.67 1.31 -12.92
CA LYS A 54 -7.02 1.20 -14.22
C LYS A 54 -7.98 0.51 -15.20
N LYS A 55 -8.27 1.14 -16.33
CA LYS A 55 -8.96 0.46 -17.45
C LYS A 55 -8.03 -0.62 -18.00
N ARG A 56 -8.25 -1.87 -17.60
CA ARG A 56 -7.54 -3.06 -18.07
C ARG A 56 -8.53 -4.16 -18.46
N LYS A 57 -8.04 -5.20 -19.12
CA LYS A 57 -8.81 -6.44 -19.36
C LYS A 57 -9.32 -6.99 -18.01
N PRO A 58 -10.50 -7.63 -17.97
CA PRO A 58 -11.16 -8.05 -16.73
C PRO A 58 -10.25 -8.88 -15.81
N ASP A 59 -9.47 -9.81 -16.36
CA ASP A 59 -8.56 -10.67 -15.57
C ASP A 59 -7.51 -9.86 -14.80
N TRP A 60 -6.88 -8.89 -15.48
CA TRP A 60 -5.87 -8.01 -14.88
C TRP A 60 -6.49 -7.01 -13.90
N ARG A 61 -7.74 -6.62 -14.12
CA ARG A 61 -8.47 -5.73 -13.20
C ARG A 61 -8.78 -6.44 -11.89
N ILE A 62 -9.13 -7.73 -11.94
CA ILE A 62 -9.36 -8.53 -10.72
C ILE A 62 -8.07 -8.63 -9.91
N LEU A 63 -6.93 -8.91 -10.57
CA LEU A 63 -5.63 -8.94 -9.89
C LEU A 63 -5.29 -7.60 -9.21
N ASP A 64 -5.49 -6.48 -9.91
CA ASP A 64 -5.26 -5.16 -9.35
C ASP A 64 -6.16 -4.91 -8.12
N ILE A 65 -7.44 -5.27 -8.19
CA ILE A 65 -8.37 -5.12 -7.04
C ILE A 65 -7.92 -6.00 -5.87
N THR A 66 -7.69 -7.29 -6.11
CA THR A 66 -7.29 -8.25 -5.09
C THR A 66 -6.02 -7.80 -4.38
N PHE A 67 -5.01 -7.34 -5.14
CA PHE A 67 -3.77 -6.84 -4.58
C PHE A 67 -3.99 -5.63 -3.66
N ASN A 68 -4.76 -4.64 -4.10
CA ASN A 68 -5.03 -3.44 -3.29
C ASN A 68 -5.89 -3.74 -2.05
N VAL A 69 -6.84 -4.68 -2.13
CA VAL A 69 -7.59 -5.16 -0.96
C VAL A 69 -6.66 -5.85 0.04
N ILE A 70 -5.74 -6.70 -0.43
CA ILE A 70 -4.76 -7.36 0.44
C ILE A 70 -3.90 -6.32 1.16
N LEU A 71 -3.39 -5.32 0.45
CA LEU A 71 -2.62 -4.22 1.06
C LEU A 71 -3.43 -3.48 2.13
N LEU A 72 -4.67 -3.13 1.81
CA LEU A 72 -5.57 -2.43 2.73
C LEU A 72 -5.78 -3.23 4.03
N LEU A 73 -6.09 -4.52 3.90
CA LEU A 73 -6.30 -5.41 5.04
C LEU A 73 -5.01 -5.63 5.82
N LEU A 74 -3.89 -5.84 5.14
CA LEU A 74 -2.59 -6.07 5.78
C LEU A 74 -2.17 -4.85 6.61
N GLY A 75 -2.23 -3.65 6.05
CA GLY A 75 -1.89 -2.42 6.78
C GLY A 75 -2.88 -2.14 7.91
N GLY A 76 -4.18 -2.33 7.68
CA GLY A 76 -5.21 -2.09 8.68
C GLY A 76 -5.12 -3.04 9.88
N LEU A 77 -4.99 -4.34 9.62
CA LEU A 77 -4.84 -5.36 10.67
C LEU A 77 -3.53 -5.19 11.44
N ALA A 78 -2.43 -4.83 10.75
CA ALA A 78 -1.16 -4.56 11.40
C ALA A 78 -1.24 -3.34 12.33
N LEU A 79 -1.88 -2.25 11.89
CA LEU A 79 -2.15 -1.09 12.76
C LEU A 79 -2.97 -1.47 13.98
N VAL A 80 -4.06 -2.21 13.77
CA VAL A 80 -4.93 -2.66 14.86
C VAL A 80 -4.12 -3.51 15.85
N ALA A 81 -3.30 -4.44 15.37
CA ALA A 81 -2.45 -5.26 16.24
C ALA A 81 -1.45 -4.44 17.06
N THR A 82 -0.85 -3.39 16.49
CA THR A 82 0.07 -2.49 17.21
C THR A 82 -0.59 -1.70 18.34
N TYR A 83 -1.91 -1.47 18.28
CA TYR A 83 -2.63 -0.63 19.26
C TYR A 83 -3.65 -1.36 20.13
N ILE A 84 -3.89 -2.65 19.88
CA ILE A 84 -4.78 -3.50 20.69
C ILE A 84 -3.99 -4.35 21.71
N GLU A 85 -2.67 -4.22 21.77
CA GLU A 85 -1.87 -4.70 22.91
C GLU A 85 -2.30 -4.07 24.25
#